data_AF-A0A3M1A6H9-F1
#
_entry.id   AF-A0A3M1A6H9-F1
#
_cell.length_a   1.000
_cell.length_b   1.000
_cell.length_c   1.000
_cell.angle_alpha   90.00
_cell.angle_beta   90.00
_cell.angle_gamma   90.00
#
_symmetry.space_group_name_H-M   'P 1'
#
loop_
_entity.id
_entity.type
_entity.pdbx_description
1 polymer ?
#
loop_
_entity_poly.entity_id
_entity_poly.type
_entity_poly.pdbx_seq_one_letter_code
_entity_poly.pdbx_strand_id
1 'polypeptide(L)'
;MRGTAEKLRKLAEAAAAAMMATIFVVFVLQVVIRYTARMVWLRDIFPFLDPNLYGWTEEFARLLWVWLVFWSAAFVVRESDHVRFEILHEHVSPRVRRWLIVVSGLTIGLALLASLGPTWEKFYILRLKKTATLSALFGDWIRVRHIYLIYPLFLVAVGGRYLWAVWRALRDGVEEPHERYEARLDE
;
A
#
# COMPACT_ATOMS: atom_id res chain seq x y z
N MET A 1 0.44 -17.70 19.33
CA MET A 1 0.45 -16.39 18.62
C MET A 1 0.49 -16.49 17.09
N ARG A 2 0.96 -17.60 16.47
CA ARG A 2 1.04 -17.75 15.00
C ARG A 2 -0.33 -17.66 14.28
N GLY A 3 -1.40 -18.21 14.85
CA GLY A 3 -2.73 -18.19 14.24
C GLY A 3 -3.38 -16.80 14.10
N THR A 4 -3.11 -15.87 15.03
CA THR A 4 -3.68 -14.51 14.97
C THR A 4 -3.02 -13.68 13.87
N ALA A 5 -1.69 -13.78 13.74
CA ALA A 5 -0.94 -13.07 12.69
C ALA A 5 -1.35 -13.55 11.29
N GLU A 6 -1.60 -14.85 11.13
CA GLU A 6 -2.06 -15.40 9.85
C GLU A 6 -3.48 -14.95 9.49
N LYS A 7 -4.39 -14.89 10.46
CA LYS A 7 -5.75 -14.33 10.26
C LYS A 7 -5.70 -12.87 9.84
N LEU A 8 -4.86 -12.05 10.49
CA LEU A 8 -4.68 -10.64 10.15
C LEU A 8 -4.10 -10.48 8.73
N ARG A 9 -3.15 -11.31 8.34
CA ARG A 9 -2.61 -11.30 6.98
C ARG A 9 -3.67 -11.66 5.94
N LYS A 10 -4.44 -12.74 6.16
CA LYS A 10 -5.53 -13.12 5.26
C LYS A 10 -6.60 -12.02 5.15
N LEU A 11 -6.89 -11.32 6.24
CA LEU A 11 -7.79 -10.18 6.22
C LEU A 11 -7.22 -9.01 5.40
N ALA A 12 -5.94 -8.71 5.55
CA ALA A 12 -5.27 -7.66 4.77
C ALA A 12 -5.23 -7.99 3.28
N GLU A 13 -4.96 -9.24 2.92
CA GLU A 13 -5.01 -9.76 1.54
C GLU A 13 -6.44 -9.67 0.98
N ALA A 14 -7.46 -10.08 1.76
CA ALA A 14 -8.86 -9.97 1.37
C ALA A 14 -9.30 -8.51 1.15
N ALA A 15 -8.86 -7.58 2.02
CA ALA A 15 -9.13 -6.15 1.85
C ALA A 15 -8.48 -5.60 0.57
N ALA A 16 -7.24 -6.00 0.26
CA ALA A 16 -6.57 -5.63 -0.99
C ALA A 16 -7.29 -6.20 -2.22
N ALA A 17 -7.72 -7.46 -2.17
CA ALA A 17 -8.50 -8.09 -3.24
C ALA A 17 -9.85 -7.38 -3.46
N ALA A 18 -10.55 -7.00 -2.38
CA ALA A 18 -11.79 -6.25 -2.47
C ALA A 18 -11.60 -4.86 -3.09
N MET A 19 -10.54 -4.13 -2.71
CA MET A 19 -10.20 -2.85 -3.34
C MET A 19 -9.90 -3.02 -4.83
N MET A 20 -9.11 -4.04 -5.20
CA MET A 20 -8.82 -4.35 -6.62
C MET A 20 -10.10 -4.67 -7.41
N ALA A 21 -10.97 -5.52 -6.87
CA ALA A 21 -12.25 -5.85 -7.49
C ALA A 21 -13.13 -4.61 -7.65
N THR A 22 -13.11 -3.70 -6.68
CA THR A 22 -13.88 -2.45 -6.73
C THR A 22 -13.35 -1.53 -7.84
N ILE A 23 -12.02 -1.37 -7.95
CA ILE A 23 -11.39 -0.60 -9.04
C ILE A 23 -11.78 -1.19 -10.39
N PHE A 24 -11.75 -2.52 -10.51
CA PHE A 24 -12.15 -3.21 -11.74
C PHE A 24 -13.62 -2.92 -12.12
N VAL A 25 -14.55 -3.01 -11.17
CA VAL A 25 -15.97 -2.70 -11.40
C VAL A 25 -16.14 -1.24 -11.82
N VAL A 26 -15.48 -0.31 -11.14
CA VAL A 26 -15.51 1.13 -11.48
C VAL A 26 -14.92 1.37 -12.88
N PHE A 27 -13.87 0.66 -13.25
CA PHE A 27 -13.27 0.73 -14.58
C PHE A 27 -14.22 0.21 -15.67
N VAL A 28 -14.88 -0.94 -15.45
CA VAL A 28 -15.90 -1.45 -16.38
C VAL A 28 -17.03 -0.44 -16.54
N LEU A 29 -17.50 0.15 -15.43
CA LEU A 29 -18.51 1.20 -15.45
C LEU A 29 -18.05 2.39 -16.32
N GLN A 30 -16.82 2.88 -16.14
CA GLN A 30 -16.24 3.96 -16.95
C GLN A 30 -16.21 3.63 -18.44
N VAL A 31 -15.84 2.39 -18.79
CA VAL A 31 -15.85 1.93 -20.17
C VAL A 31 -17.26 1.98 -20.74
N VAL A 32 -18.25 1.41 -20.05
CA VAL A 32 -19.66 1.40 -20.46
C VAL A 32 -20.18 2.82 -20.67
N ILE A 33 -19.93 3.73 -19.74
CA ILE A 33 -20.36 5.13 -19.83
C ILE A 33 -19.67 5.82 -21.02
N ARG A 34 -18.37 5.60 -21.21
CA ARG A 34 -17.62 6.21 -22.31
C ARG A 34 -18.14 5.78 -23.69
N TYR A 35 -18.55 4.53 -23.84
CA TYR A 35 -19.13 4.04 -25.09
C TYR A 35 -20.58 4.48 -25.26
N THR A 36 -21.38 4.46 -24.20
CA THR A 36 -22.77 4.94 -24.22
C THR A 36 -22.83 6.44 -24.53
N ALA A 37 -21.87 7.21 -24.01
CA ALA A 37 -21.70 8.61 -24.38
C ALA A 37 -21.60 8.79 -25.90
N ARG A 38 -20.91 7.92 -26.63
CA ARG A 38 -20.77 8.09 -28.09
C ARG A 38 -22.07 7.83 -28.85
N MET A 39 -23.04 7.16 -28.25
CA MET A 39 -24.31 6.81 -28.88
C MET A 39 -25.43 7.75 -28.41
N VAL A 40 -25.66 8.82 -29.16
CA VAL A 40 -26.64 9.88 -28.83
C VAL A 40 -28.03 9.31 -28.55
N TRP A 41 -28.53 8.41 -29.42
CA TRP A 41 -29.84 7.77 -29.31
C TRP A 41 -30.05 6.94 -28.02
N LEU A 42 -28.98 6.40 -27.44
CA LEU A 42 -29.06 5.57 -26.24
C LEU A 42 -29.19 6.41 -24.96
N ARG A 43 -28.65 7.64 -24.99
CA ARG A 43 -28.74 8.60 -23.88
C ARG A 43 -30.17 9.09 -23.66
N ASP A 44 -30.92 9.29 -24.75
CA ASP A 44 -32.31 9.77 -24.70
C ASP A 44 -33.26 8.70 -24.16
N ILE A 45 -32.95 7.41 -24.39
CA ILE A 45 -33.74 6.28 -23.89
C ILE A 45 -33.40 5.96 -22.43
N PHE A 46 -32.12 6.10 -22.04
CA PHE A 46 -31.62 5.76 -20.71
C PHE A 46 -30.90 6.96 -20.06
N PRO A 47 -31.65 7.87 -19.41
CA PRO A 47 -31.08 9.10 -18.83
C PRO A 47 -30.11 8.84 -17.67
N PHE A 48 -30.13 7.64 -17.08
CA PHE A 48 -29.15 7.26 -16.04
C PHE A 48 -27.74 7.00 -16.60
N LEU A 49 -27.57 6.85 -17.91
CA LEU A 49 -26.26 6.68 -18.57
C LEU A 49 -25.59 8.01 -18.94
N ASP A 50 -26.10 9.14 -18.42
CA ASP A 50 -25.50 10.46 -18.66
C ASP A 50 -24.05 10.51 -18.10
N PRO A 51 -23.03 10.76 -18.94
CA PRO A 51 -21.64 10.86 -18.51
C PRO A 51 -21.39 11.89 -17.41
N ASN A 52 -22.20 12.94 -17.33
CA ASN A 52 -22.04 14.00 -16.33
C ASN A 52 -22.26 13.49 -14.90
N LEU A 53 -23.05 12.43 -14.72
CA LEU A 53 -23.33 11.84 -13.41
C LEU A 53 -22.18 10.99 -12.87
N TYR A 54 -21.16 10.69 -13.68
CA TYR A 54 -20.11 9.72 -13.36
C TYR A 54 -18.70 10.30 -13.20
N GLY A 55 -18.54 11.62 -13.11
CA GLY A 55 -17.23 12.25 -12.84
C GLY A 55 -16.54 11.73 -11.57
N TRP A 56 -17.33 11.30 -10.59
CA TRP A 56 -16.83 10.68 -9.34
C TRP A 56 -16.07 9.38 -9.56
N THR A 57 -16.36 8.62 -10.63
CA THR A 57 -15.75 7.30 -10.85
C THR A 57 -14.25 7.40 -11.02
N GLU A 58 -13.78 8.45 -11.71
CA GLU A 58 -12.37 8.71 -11.95
C GLU A 58 -11.63 9.10 -10.67
N GLU A 59 -12.21 10.01 -9.88
CA GLU A 59 -11.65 10.39 -8.59
C GLU A 59 -11.64 9.22 -7.61
N PHE A 60 -12.72 8.44 -7.56
CA PHE A 60 -12.86 7.28 -6.69
C PHE A 60 -11.90 6.15 -7.04
N ALA A 61 -11.74 5.84 -8.33
CA ALA A 61 -10.77 4.83 -8.78
C ALA A 61 -9.34 5.23 -8.42
N ARG A 62 -8.97 6.50 -8.63
CA ARG A 62 -7.63 7.01 -8.30
C ARG A 62 -7.37 7.00 -6.80
N LEU A 63 -8.40 7.29 -6.01
CA LEU A 63 -8.37 7.21 -4.56
C LEU A 63 -8.17 5.77 -4.07
N LEU A 64 -9.00 4.84 -4.55
CA LEU A 64 -8.89 3.43 -4.22
C LEU A 64 -7.53 2.87 -4.64
N TRP A 65 -6.99 3.32 -5.76
CA TRP A 65 -5.66 2.94 -6.21
C TRP A 65 -4.58 3.34 -5.21
N VAL A 66 -4.58 4.59 -4.74
CA VAL A 66 -3.66 5.07 -3.70
C VAL A 66 -3.78 4.20 -2.43
N TRP A 67 -5.01 3.92 -2.01
CA TRP A 67 -5.27 3.04 -0.88
C TRP A 67 -4.73 1.63 -1.09
N LEU A 68 -5.03 1.03 -2.24
CA LEU A 68 -4.59 -0.32 -2.59
C LEU A 68 -3.06 -0.43 -2.56
N VAL A 69 -2.34 0.52 -3.17
CA VAL A 69 -0.87 0.50 -3.22
C VAL A 69 -0.27 0.62 -1.83
N PHE A 70 -0.68 1.63 -1.06
CA PHE A 70 -0.11 1.84 0.28
C PHE A 70 -0.53 0.76 1.29
N TRP A 71 -1.76 0.28 1.23
CA TRP A 71 -2.24 -0.83 2.05
C TRP A 71 -1.47 -2.11 1.73
N SER A 72 -1.29 -2.43 0.44
CA SER A 72 -0.57 -3.63 0.03
C SER A 72 0.89 -3.58 0.46
N ALA A 73 1.57 -2.44 0.26
CA ALA A 73 2.94 -2.26 0.74
C ALA A 73 3.07 -2.32 2.27
N ALA A 74 2.04 -1.85 2.99
CA ALA A 74 2.02 -1.86 4.44
C ALA A 74 1.68 -3.23 5.04
N PHE A 75 0.80 -4.05 4.42
CA PHE A 75 0.27 -5.24 5.10
C PHE A 75 0.32 -6.54 4.29
N VAL A 76 0.45 -6.47 2.96
CA VAL A 76 0.41 -7.64 2.07
C VAL A 76 1.81 -8.05 1.62
N VAL A 77 2.66 -7.09 1.25
CA VAL A 77 4.02 -7.34 0.74
C VAL A 77 4.91 -7.95 1.83
N ARG A 78 5.59 -9.05 1.49
CA ARG A 78 6.51 -9.74 2.41
C ARG A 78 7.92 -9.13 2.34
N GLU A 79 8.71 -9.34 3.38
CA GLU A 79 10.13 -8.93 3.40
C GLU A 79 10.96 -9.61 2.29
N SER A 80 10.53 -10.78 1.81
CA SER A 80 11.13 -11.51 0.68
C SER A 80 10.91 -10.84 -0.67
N ASP A 81 9.88 -10.00 -0.80
CA ASP A 81 9.45 -9.43 -2.08
C ASP A 81 10.11 -8.06 -2.33
N HIS A 82 10.81 -7.52 -1.32
CA HIS A 82 11.66 -6.36 -1.47
C HIS A 82 12.95 -6.82 -2.15
N VAL A 83 13.33 -6.15 -3.24
CA VAL A 83 14.53 -6.48 -4.01
C VAL A 83 15.75 -6.45 -3.08
N ARG A 84 16.28 -7.63 -2.75
CA ARG A 84 17.54 -7.80 -2.02
C ARG A 84 18.62 -8.13 -3.03
N PHE A 85 19.78 -7.49 -2.90
CA PHE A 85 20.95 -7.90 -3.65
C PHE A 85 21.53 -9.17 -3.01
N GLU A 86 20.92 -10.31 -3.31
CA GLU A 86 21.27 -11.60 -2.70
C GLU A 86 22.72 -12.01 -3.02
N ILE A 87 23.21 -11.67 -4.22
CA ILE A 87 24.59 -11.93 -4.65
C ILE A 87 25.63 -11.25 -3.74
N LEU A 88 25.38 -9.99 -3.34
CA LEU A 88 26.28 -9.27 -2.45
C LEU A 88 26.22 -9.83 -1.02
N HIS A 89 25.07 -10.36 -0.61
CA HIS A 89 24.87 -10.94 0.71
C HIS A 89 25.54 -12.31 0.90
N GLU A 90 25.69 -13.10 -0.16
CA GLU A 90 26.35 -14.42 -0.11
C GLU A 90 27.89 -14.32 -0.11
N HIS A 91 28.45 -13.24 -0.65
CA HIS A 91 29.91 -13.09 -0.77
C HIS A 91 30.56 -12.29 0.38
N VAL A 92 29.76 -11.77 1.32
CA VAL A 92 30.25 -10.94 2.43
C VAL A 92 30.21 -11.66 3.77
N SER A 93 31.17 -11.38 4.64
CA SER A 93 31.24 -11.97 5.98
C SER A 93 29.98 -11.67 6.81
N PRO A 94 29.61 -12.54 7.77
CA PRO A 94 28.41 -12.36 8.61
C PRO A 94 28.32 -11.00 9.30
N ARG A 95 29.47 -10.41 9.66
CA ARG A 95 29.58 -9.07 10.24
C ARG A 95 29.19 -7.96 9.26
N VAL A 96 29.64 -8.05 8.01
CA VAL A 96 29.30 -7.06 6.97
C VAL A 96 27.83 -7.17 6.59
N ARG A 97 27.30 -8.40 6.47
CA ARG A 97 25.86 -8.65 6.25
C ARG A 97 24.99 -7.99 7.32
N ARG A 98 25.40 -8.08 8.59
CA ARG A 98 24.71 -7.42 9.72
C ARG A 98 24.70 -5.90 9.55
N TRP A 99 25.84 -5.29 9.25
CA TRP A 99 25.93 -3.85 9.07
C TRP A 99 25.12 -3.35 7.88
N LEU A 100 25.08 -4.09 6.77
CA LEU A 100 24.24 -3.74 5.63
C LEU A 100 22.75 -3.68 6.00
N ILE A 101 22.26 -4.65 6.78
CA ILE A 101 20.87 -4.66 7.26
C ILE A 101 20.62 -3.48 8.22
N VAL A 102 21.56 -3.24 9.15
CA VAL A 102 21.43 -2.15 10.13
C VAL A 102 21.41 -0.78 9.44
N VAL A 103 22.36 -0.51 8.55
CA VAL A 103 22.46 0.78 7.85
C VAL A 103 21.26 0.97 6.94
N SER A 104 20.94 0.00 6.08
CA SER A 104 19.79 0.13 5.16
C SER A 104 18.47 0.26 5.91
N GLY A 105 18.25 -0.54 6.94
CA GLY A 105 17.03 -0.50 7.75
C GLY A 105 16.90 0.80 8.55
N LEU A 106 18.00 1.34 9.09
CA LEU A 106 17.99 2.65 9.75
C LEU A 106 17.74 3.76 8.75
N THR A 107 18.43 3.77 7.61
CA THR A 107 18.26 4.81 6.59
C THR A 107 16.81 4.83 6.09
N ILE A 108 16.25 3.68 5.71
CA ILE A 108 14.88 3.59 5.20
C ILE A 108 13.87 3.90 6.31
N GLY A 109 14.03 3.27 7.48
CA GLY A 109 13.11 3.44 8.60
C GLY A 109 13.05 4.88 9.10
N LEU A 110 14.21 5.51 9.31
CA LEU A 110 14.29 6.91 9.75
C LEU A 110 13.84 7.87 8.66
N ALA A 111 14.17 7.65 7.38
CA ALA A 111 13.70 8.51 6.29
C ALA A 111 12.16 8.50 6.17
N LEU A 112 11.54 7.32 6.26
CA LEU A 112 10.09 7.20 6.23
C LEU A 112 9.43 7.87 7.44
N LEU A 113 9.98 7.67 8.64
CA LEU A 113 9.42 8.29 9.85
C LEU A 113 9.66 9.80 9.91
N ALA A 114 10.82 10.30 9.44
CA ALA A 114 11.08 11.73 9.33
C ALA A 114 10.10 12.41 8.36
N SER A 115 9.62 11.69 7.34
CA SER A 115 8.60 12.18 6.41
C SER A 115 7.24 12.45 7.08
N LEU A 116 6.97 11.90 8.28
CA LEU A 116 5.71 12.14 9.00
C LEU A 116 5.53 13.61 9.38
N GLY A 117 6.59 14.32 9.78
CA GLY A 117 6.51 15.73 10.19
C GLY A 117 5.93 16.62 9.09
N PRO A 118 6.60 16.71 7.91
CA PRO A 118 6.09 17.47 6.76
C PRO A 118 4.71 17.00 6.28
N THR A 119 4.42 15.70 6.43
CA THR A 119 3.11 15.13 6.07
C THR A 119 2.01 15.67 6.98
N TRP A 120 2.28 15.80 8.27
CA TRP A 120 1.32 16.29 9.27
C TRP A 120 0.95 17.76 9.05
N GLU A 121 1.94 18.58 8.70
CA GLU A 121 1.73 20.00 8.33
C GLU A 121 0.83 20.12 7.09
N LYS A 122 1.06 19.29 6.06
CA LYS A 122 0.18 19.24 4.88
C LYS A 122 -1.20 18.69 5.20
N PHE A 123 -1.31 17.78 6.16
CA PHE A 123 -2.60 17.24 6.63
C PHE A 123 -3.51 18.31 7.21
N TYR A 124 -2.94 19.32 7.87
CA TYR A 124 -3.69 20.47 8.38
C TYR A 124 -4.31 21.30 7.24
N ILE A 125 -3.56 21.51 6.16
CA ILE A 125 -4.04 22.24 4.98
C ILE A 125 -5.07 21.40 4.19
N LEU A 126 -4.84 20.09 4.06
CA LEU A 126 -5.76 19.17 3.38
C LEU A 126 -7.09 18.98 4.13
N ARG A 127 -7.16 19.31 5.43
CA ARG A 127 -8.41 19.34 6.19
C ARG A 127 -9.42 20.37 5.65
N LEU A 128 -8.92 21.41 4.97
CA LEU A 128 -9.71 22.54 4.47
C LEU A 128 -10.16 22.35 3.01
N LYS A 129 -9.59 21.37 2.28
CA LYS A 129 -9.98 21.06 0.90
C LYS A 129 -11.08 20.00 0.87
N LYS A 130 -12.07 20.21 0.01
CA LYS A 130 -13.15 19.26 -0.30
C LYS A 130 -12.96 18.73 -1.72
N THR A 131 -13.26 17.45 -1.96
CA THR A 131 -13.31 16.91 -3.33
C THR A 131 -14.72 17.12 -3.87
N ALA A 132 -14.88 17.96 -4.90
CA ALA A 132 -16.20 18.43 -5.33
C ALA A 132 -17.12 17.31 -5.84
N THR A 133 -16.58 16.30 -6.55
CA THR A 133 -17.42 15.25 -7.14
C THR A 133 -17.57 14.03 -6.22
N LEU A 134 -16.54 13.69 -5.42
CA LEU A 134 -16.65 12.61 -4.43
C LEU A 134 -17.62 12.93 -3.27
N SER A 135 -17.73 14.20 -2.87
CA SER A 135 -18.68 14.66 -1.83
C SER A 135 -20.14 14.49 -2.25
N ALA A 136 -20.42 14.47 -3.56
CA ALA A 136 -21.77 14.25 -4.08
C ALA A 136 -22.25 12.80 -3.88
N LEU A 137 -21.32 11.84 -3.74
CA LEU A 137 -21.66 10.41 -3.69
C LEU A 137 -21.55 9.81 -2.30
N PHE A 138 -20.55 10.26 -1.53
CA PHE A 138 -20.31 9.83 -0.17
C PHE A 138 -20.73 10.90 0.86
N GLY A 139 -21.46 11.93 0.44
CA GLY A 139 -21.90 13.02 1.30
C GLY A 139 -20.78 13.89 1.89
N ASP A 140 -21.17 14.98 2.56
CA ASP A 140 -20.27 15.94 3.20
C ASP A 140 -19.48 15.36 4.41
N TRP A 141 -19.66 14.06 4.74
CA TRP A 141 -19.00 13.41 5.86
C TRP A 141 -17.57 12.94 5.55
N ILE A 142 -17.26 12.58 4.29
CA ILE A 142 -15.91 12.16 3.87
C ILE A 142 -15.06 13.38 3.51
N ARG A 143 -14.40 13.93 4.52
CA ARG A 143 -13.30 14.90 4.33
C ARG A 143 -12.08 14.25 3.70
N VAL A 144 -11.37 14.99 2.86
CA VAL A 144 -10.10 14.63 2.20
C VAL A 144 -9.06 14.04 3.17
N ARG A 145 -9.11 14.44 4.44
CA ARG A 145 -8.29 13.86 5.51
C ARG A 145 -8.40 12.33 5.65
N HIS A 146 -9.60 11.76 5.56
CA HIS A 146 -9.79 10.31 5.70
C HIS A 146 -9.16 9.57 4.53
N ILE A 147 -9.25 10.18 3.35
CA ILE A 147 -8.70 9.65 2.11
C ILE A 147 -7.18 9.52 2.19
N TYR A 148 -6.49 10.54 2.71
CA TYR A 148 -5.02 10.52 2.78
C TYR A 148 -4.47 9.83 4.03
N LEU A 149 -5.32 9.31 4.94
CA LEU A 149 -4.88 8.68 6.20
C LEU A 149 -4.07 7.41 5.98
N ILE A 150 -4.24 6.76 4.84
CA ILE A 150 -3.47 5.58 4.47
C ILE A 150 -1.96 5.88 4.37
N TYR A 151 -1.58 7.10 4.01
CA TYR A 151 -0.18 7.48 3.84
C TYR A 151 0.62 7.53 5.17
N PRO A 152 0.19 8.26 6.22
CA PRO A 152 0.88 8.20 7.52
C PRO A 152 0.81 6.80 8.14
N LEU A 153 -0.29 6.04 7.91
CA LEU A 153 -0.36 4.64 8.33
C LEU A 153 0.74 3.80 7.67
N PHE A 154 0.94 3.96 6.36
CA PHE A 154 2.02 3.32 5.61
C PHE A 154 3.40 3.69 6.15
N LEU A 155 3.67 4.99 6.38
CA LEU A 155 4.96 5.45 6.89
C LEU A 155 5.30 4.82 8.24
N VAL A 156 4.32 4.76 9.16
CA VAL A 156 4.51 4.15 10.48
C VAL A 156 4.67 2.64 10.38
N ALA A 157 3.80 1.95 9.62
CA ALA A 157 3.83 0.49 9.51
C ALA A 157 5.12 -0.02 8.86
N VAL A 158 5.55 0.62 7.77
CA VAL A 158 6.77 0.22 7.05
C VAL A 158 8.01 0.71 7.77
N GLY A 159 8.03 1.97 8.23
CA GLY A 159 9.15 2.50 9.00
C GLY A 159 9.42 1.69 10.28
N GLY A 160 8.37 1.34 11.01
CA GLY A 160 8.45 0.48 12.19
C GLY A 160 8.95 -0.93 11.87
N ARG A 161 8.55 -1.52 10.73
CA ARG A 161 9.05 -2.83 10.29
C ARG A 161 10.54 -2.82 10.02
N TYR A 162 11.05 -1.80 9.32
CA TYR A 162 12.49 -1.68 9.06
C TYR A 162 13.28 -1.46 10.36
N LEU A 163 12.80 -0.63 11.28
CA LEU A 163 13.42 -0.49 12.60
C LEU A 163 13.40 -1.78 13.41
N TRP A 164 12.32 -2.55 13.31
CA TRP A 164 12.23 -3.87 13.95
C TRP A 164 13.22 -4.86 13.36
N ALA A 165 13.43 -4.85 12.04
CA ALA A 165 14.45 -5.66 11.38
C ALA A 165 15.86 -5.29 11.84
N VAL A 166 16.16 -3.99 12.00
CA VAL A 166 17.42 -3.51 12.59
C VAL A 166 17.59 -4.04 14.01
N TRP A 167 16.54 -3.93 14.84
CA TRP A 167 16.61 -4.39 16.22
C TRP A 167 16.86 -5.91 16.33
N ARG A 168 16.21 -6.72 15.48
CA ARG A 168 16.48 -8.16 15.37
C ARG A 168 17.92 -8.45 14.92
N ALA A 169 18.39 -7.76 13.88
CA ALA A 169 19.77 -7.92 13.41
C ALA A 169 20.81 -7.55 14.49
N LEU A 170 20.47 -6.63 15.39
CA LEU A 170 21.30 -6.28 16.53
C LEU A 170 21.22 -7.30 17.68
N ARG A 171 20.05 -7.89 17.92
CA ARG A 171 19.83 -8.82 19.05
C ARG A 171 20.28 -10.24 18.75
N ASP A 172 19.85 -10.80 17.63
CA ASP A 172 19.93 -12.25 17.38
C ASP A 172 21.22 -12.65 16.64
N GLY A 173 21.97 -11.67 16.10
CA GLY A 173 23.06 -11.96 15.18
C GLY A 173 22.53 -12.48 13.84
N VAL A 174 23.37 -12.46 12.81
CA VAL A 174 22.98 -12.97 11.49
C VAL A 174 23.24 -14.47 11.51
N GLU A 175 22.18 -15.30 11.53
CA GLU A 175 22.31 -16.74 11.34
C GLU A 175 23.00 -17.03 10.00
N GLU A 176 24.01 -17.90 10.07
CA GLU A 176 24.86 -18.26 8.95
C GLU A 176 24.03 -19.04 7.90
N PRO A 177 24.14 -18.71 6.60
CA PRO A 177 23.44 -19.44 5.55
C PRO A 177 23.83 -20.92 5.41
N HIS A 178 24.99 -21.33 5.95
CA HIS A 178 25.60 -22.63 5.67
C HIS A 178 24.85 -23.82 6.29
N GLU A 179 24.22 -23.67 7.46
CA GLU A 179 23.47 -24.80 8.09
C GLU A 179 22.24 -25.23 7.29
N ARG A 180 21.67 -24.35 6.45
CA ARG A 180 20.42 -24.65 5.71
C ARG A 180 20.65 -25.47 4.43
N TYR A 181 21.87 -25.46 3.89
CA TYR A 181 22.21 -26.23 2.70
C TYR A 181 22.63 -27.67 3.05
N GLU A 182 23.34 -27.88 4.16
CA GLU A 182 23.73 -29.22 4.63
C GLU A 182 22.50 -30.05 5.04
N ALA A 183 21.56 -29.47 5.79
CA ALA A 183 20.32 -30.15 6.20
C ALA A 183 19.40 -30.57 5.03
N ARG A 184 19.61 -30.06 3.81
CA ARG A 184 18.84 -30.44 2.60
C ARG A 184 19.55 -31.52 1.77
N LEU A 185 20.86 -31.72 1.97
CA LEU A 185 21.62 -32.78 1.31
C LEU A 185 21.54 -34.10 2.09
N ASP A 186 21.15 -34.03 3.36
CA ASP A 186 20.95 -35.17 4.25
C ASP A 186 19.51 -35.73 4.25
N GLU A 187 18.60 -35.13 3.46
CA GLU A 187 17.23 -35.63 3.16
C GLU A 187 17.15 -36.22 1.74
#